data_AF-A0A4Q5PZ89-F1
#
_entry.id   AF-A0A4Q5PZ89-F1
#
_cell.length_a   1.000
_cell.length_b   1.000
_cell.length_c   1.000
_cell.angle_alpha   90.00
_cell.angle_beta   90.00
_cell.angle_gamma   90.00
#
_symmetry.space_group_name_H-M   'P 1'
#
loop_
_entity.id
_entity.type
_entity.pdbx_description
1 polymer ?
#
loop_
_entity_poly.entity_id
_entity_poly.type
_entity_poly.pdbx_seq_one_letter_code
_entity_poly.pdbx_strand_id
1 'polypeptide(L)'
;MMRKNFTKPAILTILALFNYGCSTDIEKTGSFNILNNVSKPKPSVDNRLLLGGSSSVLEQTKDAFSHPSNKLSPEELTKFLEGEEFFDETWQVATSVSKERDGLGTFFNGASCIVCHVADGRGRPPRGGEVMESMLLRISLPGHGSHNEPVPSNIYGDQLQGFAIPGVKPEAKVDISYQDIMGRYDDGENYILKKPIYKIVNPEYGQLERGLMISPRVANQMSGMGLMEDIPERDILALNDPGDRDRDGISGKANYVWDTEKQKFSLGRFGWKANQPSVRQQVAGAFSGDVGITTSIFPKENYSDIQFKLLKKENTLSGGNPELENSDLDKVVVYSRNLSVPARRDINNPDVIAGERIFEQISCNKCHTITMKSQGETIHPYTDLLLHDMGSDLADNRPDFMADGNEWRTPPLWTIGLFRTVNDHTNYLHDGRANNLT
;
A
#
# COMPACT_ATOMS: atom_id res chain seq x y z
N MET A 1 12.53 -34.18 -22.38
CA MET A 1 13.84 -34.78 -22.73
C MET A 1 14.92 -33.98 -22.00
N MET A 2 15.90 -34.66 -21.41
CA MET A 2 17.01 -34.17 -20.56
C MET A 2 16.71 -33.82 -19.08
N ARG A 3 16.92 -34.83 -18.23
CA ARG A 3 17.25 -34.75 -16.79
C ARG A 3 18.72 -34.35 -16.62
N LYS A 4 19.07 -33.60 -15.56
CA LYS A 4 20.42 -33.56 -15.00
C LYS A 4 20.39 -33.92 -13.51
N ASN A 5 21.04 -35.04 -13.20
CA ASN A 5 21.37 -35.51 -11.86
C ASN A 5 22.55 -34.68 -11.31
N PHE A 6 22.55 -34.39 -10.02
CA PHE A 6 23.79 -34.16 -9.27
C PHE A 6 23.78 -34.91 -7.94
N THR A 7 24.93 -35.54 -7.70
CA THR A 7 25.27 -36.51 -6.67
C THR A 7 25.70 -35.85 -5.36
N LYS A 8 25.35 -36.47 -4.23
CA LYS A 8 25.89 -36.18 -2.88
C LYS A 8 27.31 -36.74 -2.72
N PRO A 9 28.09 -36.21 -1.78
CA PRO A 9 28.98 -37.05 -0.98
C PRO A 9 28.67 -36.95 0.52
N ALA A 10 28.83 -38.09 1.19
CA ALA A 10 28.83 -38.26 2.63
C ALA A 10 30.26 -38.09 3.17
N ILE A 11 30.42 -37.48 4.36
CA ILE A 11 31.64 -37.61 5.18
C ILE A 11 31.21 -37.84 6.64
N LEU A 12 31.94 -38.78 7.24
CA LEU A 12 31.74 -39.46 8.52
C LEU A 12 32.51 -38.75 9.66
N THR A 13 31.82 -38.61 10.80
CA THR A 13 32.22 -38.61 12.24
C THR A 13 33.68 -38.40 12.69
N ILE A 14 33.87 -37.66 13.80
CA ILE A 14 34.64 -38.08 15.01
C ILE A 14 34.29 -37.18 16.22
N LEU A 15 33.97 -37.82 17.35
CA LEU A 15 33.83 -37.27 18.71
C LEU A 15 35.21 -37.14 19.39
N ALA A 16 35.40 -36.11 20.23
CA ALA A 16 36.31 -36.20 21.37
C ALA A 16 35.89 -35.25 22.51
N LEU A 17 35.66 -35.84 23.68
CA LEU A 17 35.46 -35.23 24.99
C LEU A 17 36.83 -35.01 25.68
N PHE A 18 37.03 -33.90 26.40
CA PHE A 18 37.89 -33.87 27.59
C PHE A 18 37.39 -32.83 28.61
N ASN A 19 37.41 -33.24 29.88
CA ASN A 19 36.99 -32.53 31.09
C ASN A 19 38.21 -32.28 32.02
N TYR A 20 38.02 -31.39 33.01
CA TYR A 20 38.88 -31.05 34.19
C TYR A 20 40.15 -30.20 33.96
N GLY A 21 40.53 -29.23 34.79
CA GLY A 21 39.99 -28.72 36.07
C GLY A 21 40.93 -27.67 36.73
N CYS A 22 40.37 -26.91 37.68
CA CYS A 22 40.92 -26.24 38.89
C CYS A 22 42.15 -25.29 38.92
N SER A 23 41.86 -24.08 39.44
CA SER A 23 42.46 -23.38 40.60
C SER A 23 43.84 -22.70 40.50
N THR A 24 43.88 -21.39 40.82
CA THR A 24 44.66 -20.83 41.95
C THR A 24 44.31 -19.35 42.19
N ASP A 25 44.07 -19.00 43.46
CA ASP A 25 43.86 -17.64 43.99
C ASP A 25 45.19 -16.88 44.20
N ILE A 26 45.23 -15.59 43.89
CA ILE A 26 46.16 -14.60 44.49
C ILE A 26 45.38 -13.31 44.80
N GLU A 27 45.52 -12.84 46.05
CA GLU A 27 44.86 -11.68 46.64
C GLU A 27 45.45 -10.31 46.25
N LYS A 28 44.52 -9.34 46.13
CA LYS A 28 44.53 -7.92 46.57
C LYS A 28 45.58 -6.94 46.02
N THR A 29 45.09 -5.91 45.32
CA THR A 29 45.03 -4.51 45.82
C THR A 29 44.13 -3.65 44.93
N GLY A 30 43.45 -2.67 45.53
CA GLY A 30 42.19 -2.11 45.06
C GLY A 30 42.26 -1.13 43.90
N SER A 31 41.18 -1.13 43.11
CA SER A 31 40.73 -0.06 42.22
C SER A 31 39.22 -0.28 42.00
N PHE A 32 38.44 0.79 42.14
CA PHE A 32 36.98 0.84 42.19
C PHE A 32 36.25 -0.12 41.22
N ASN A 33 35.54 -1.12 41.78
CA ASN A 33 34.53 -1.90 41.06
C ASN A 33 33.19 -1.14 41.09
N ILE A 34 32.93 -0.32 40.08
CA ILE A 34 31.57 0.04 39.63
C ILE A 34 31.28 -0.77 38.35
N LEU A 35 31.42 -2.09 38.44
CA LEU A 35 31.02 -3.03 37.41
C LEU A 35 30.59 -4.29 38.15
N ASN A 36 29.34 -4.30 38.64
CA ASN A 36 28.51 -5.48 38.90
C ASN A 36 27.26 -5.06 39.67
N ASN A 37 26.38 -4.33 39.01
CA ASN A 37 24.95 -4.50 39.23
C ASN A 37 24.13 -4.05 38.01
N VAL A 38 24.64 -4.35 36.80
CA VAL A 38 23.75 -4.46 35.64
C VAL A 38 23.04 -5.79 35.84
N SER A 39 21.89 -5.75 36.52
CA SER A 39 20.87 -6.76 36.28
C SER A 39 20.79 -6.93 34.77
N LYS A 40 21.15 -8.11 34.26
CA LYS A 40 20.93 -8.45 32.84
C LYS A 40 19.51 -7.96 32.53
N PRO A 41 19.30 -7.08 31.53
CA PRO A 41 17.95 -6.74 31.17
C PRO A 41 17.27 -8.06 30.86
N LYS A 42 16.26 -8.42 31.66
CA LYS A 42 15.33 -9.47 31.27
C LYS A 42 14.85 -9.06 29.88
N PRO A 43 14.88 -9.94 28.86
CA PRO A 43 14.20 -9.63 27.62
C PRO A 43 12.71 -9.57 27.95
N SER A 44 12.19 -8.37 28.20
CA SER A 44 10.77 -8.08 28.12
C SER A 44 10.54 -7.34 26.82
N VAL A 45 10.66 -8.06 25.72
CA VAL A 45 10.05 -7.65 24.46
C VAL A 45 9.17 -8.81 24.10
N ASP A 46 7.85 -8.64 24.27
CA ASP A 46 6.87 -9.38 23.48
C ASP A 46 7.43 -9.42 22.06
N ASN A 47 7.86 -10.58 21.56
CA ASN A 47 8.95 -10.62 20.56
C ASN A 47 8.57 -9.95 19.22
N ARG A 48 7.32 -9.44 19.06
CA ARG A 48 6.75 -8.72 17.91
C ARG A 48 7.23 -9.29 16.57
N LEU A 49 7.55 -10.58 16.56
CA LEU A 49 8.26 -11.25 15.48
C LEU A 49 7.24 -11.48 14.36
N LEU A 50 6.05 -11.92 14.76
CA LEU A 50 4.93 -12.20 13.89
C LEU A 50 4.06 -10.94 13.75
N LEU A 51 4.43 -10.06 12.81
CA LEU A 51 3.75 -8.78 12.60
C LEU A 51 2.28 -8.93 12.19
N GLY A 52 1.94 -9.99 11.44
CA GLY A 52 0.57 -10.34 11.07
C GLY A 52 -0.09 -11.38 12.00
N GLY A 53 0.44 -11.60 13.21
CA GLY A 53 -0.05 -12.67 14.07
C GLY A 53 0.21 -14.05 13.43
N SER A 54 -0.75 -14.97 13.50
CA SER A 54 -0.57 -16.29 12.89
C SER A 54 -0.42 -16.23 11.36
N SER A 55 -0.95 -15.20 10.68
CA SER A 55 -0.78 -14.95 9.23
C SER A 55 0.59 -14.35 8.85
N SER A 56 1.61 -14.53 9.69
CA SER A 56 2.97 -14.05 9.38
C SER A 56 3.80 -15.11 8.66
N VAL A 57 4.67 -14.69 7.75
CA VAL A 57 5.66 -15.55 7.09
C VAL A 57 7.09 -15.10 7.36
N LEU A 58 8.05 -16.03 7.34
CA LEU A 58 9.47 -15.70 7.56
C LEU A 58 10.21 -15.32 6.26
N GLU A 59 9.47 -15.16 5.16
CA GLU A 59 10.04 -14.79 3.85
C GLU A 59 10.60 -13.36 3.87
N GLN A 60 11.79 -13.19 3.29
CA GLN A 60 12.51 -11.91 3.24
C GLN A 60 13.14 -11.64 1.86
N THR A 61 12.91 -12.51 0.89
CA THR A 61 13.33 -12.31 -0.49
C THR A 61 12.35 -11.40 -1.23
N LYS A 62 12.50 -11.30 -2.55
CA LYS A 62 11.60 -10.56 -3.43
C LYS A 62 10.14 -11.06 -3.38
N ASP A 63 9.91 -12.29 -2.92
CA ASP A 63 8.57 -12.90 -2.88
C ASP A 63 7.89 -12.69 -1.50
N ALA A 64 8.46 -11.85 -0.62
CA ALA A 64 8.01 -11.67 0.76
C ALA A 64 6.58 -11.13 0.92
N PHE A 65 6.00 -10.54 -0.12
CA PHE A 65 4.66 -9.98 -0.10
C PHE A 65 3.60 -10.87 -0.76
N SER A 66 4.01 -11.95 -1.43
CA SER A 66 3.15 -12.77 -2.30
C SER A 66 2.70 -14.10 -1.68
N HIS A 67 3.04 -14.35 -0.40
CA HIS A 67 2.68 -15.61 0.26
C HIS A 67 1.22 -15.63 0.72
N PRO A 68 0.48 -16.74 0.53
CA PRO A 68 -0.86 -16.89 1.09
C PRO A 68 -0.81 -16.95 2.62
N SER A 69 -1.89 -16.48 3.26
CA SER A 69 -2.15 -16.68 4.69
C SER A 69 -2.24 -18.16 5.02
N ASN A 70 -1.59 -18.58 6.11
CA ASN A 70 -1.68 -19.96 6.61
C ASN A 70 -3.06 -20.31 7.22
N LYS A 71 -4.00 -19.36 7.24
CA LYS A 71 -5.37 -19.54 7.73
C LYS A 71 -6.34 -20.05 6.67
N LEU A 72 -5.93 -20.09 5.40
CA LEU A 72 -6.81 -20.48 4.30
C LEU A 72 -7.16 -21.97 4.37
N SER A 73 -8.44 -22.29 4.18
CA SER A 73 -8.87 -23.66 3.89
C SER A 73 -8.33 -24.13 2.53
N PRO A 74 -8.32 -25.44 2.22
CA PRO A 74 -7.96 -25.92 0.89
C PRO A 74 -8.78 -25.28 -0.24
N GLU A 75 -10.08 -25.06 -0.02
CA GLU A 75 -10.96 -24.40 -1.00
C GLU A 75 -10.62 -22.91 -1.16
N GLU A 76 -10.31 -22.21 -0.06
CA GLU A 76 -9.92 -20.80 -0.11
C GLU A 76 -8.53 -20.63 -0.73
N LEU A 77 -7.61 -21.57 -0.52
CA LEU A 77 -6.29 -21.57 -1.16
C LEU A 77 -6.43 -21.72 -2.69
N THR A 78 -7.32 -22.57 -3.17
CA THR A 78 -7.62 -22.64 -4.61
C THR A 78 -8.11 -21.30 -5.14
N LYS A 79 -9.05 -20.64 -4.45
CA LYS A 79 -9.53 -19.31 -4.83
C LYS A 79 -8.45 -18.23 -4.77
N PHE A 80 -7.53 -18.33 -3.81
CA PHE A 80 -6.38 -17.44 -3.69
C PHE A 80 -5.48 -17.56 -4.92
N LEU A 81 -5.15 -18.78 -5.34
CA LEU A 81 -4.30 -19.02 -6.51
C LEU A 81 -4.98 -18.60 -7.82
N GLU A 82 -6.29 -18.84 -7.95
CA GLU A 82 -7.05 -18.32 -9.09
C GLU A 82 -7.10 -16.78 -9.06
N GLY A 83 -7.24 -16.17 -7.88
CA GLY A 83 -7.23 -14.72 -7.71
C GLY A 83 -5.88 -14.07 -8.04
N GLU A 84 -4.77 -14.75 -7.74
CA GLU A 84 -3.41 -14.37 -8.14
C GLU A 84 -3.30 -14.32 -9.66
N GLU A 85 -3.82 -15.33 -10.37
CA GLU A 85 -3.86 -15.35 -11.83
C GLU A 85 -4.61 -14.12 -12.40
N PHE A 86 -5.78 -13.79 -11.86
CA PHE A 86 -6.51 -12.57 -12.25
C PHE A 86 -5.77 -11.27 -11.90
N PHE A 87 -4.97 -11.27 -10.84
CA PHE A 87 -4.22 -10.11 -10.39
C PHE A 87 -3.02 -9.83 -11.31
N ASP A 88 -2.36 -10.89 -11.76
CA ASP A 88 -1.14 -10.86 -12.57
C ASP A 88 -1.41 -10.70 -14.07
N GLU A 89 -2.46 -11.34 -14.57
CA GLU A 89 -2.71 -11.44 -16.01
C GLU A 89 -3.13 -10.11 -16.64
N THR A 90 -2.64 -9.89 -17.87
CA THR A 90 -2.97 -8.71 -18.67
C THR A 90 -4.32 -8.89 -19.35
N TRP A 91 -5.26 -8.01 -19.00
CA TRP A 91 -6.58 -7.91 -19.63
C TRP A 91 -6.47 -7.51 -21.10
N GLN A 92 -7.32 -8.10 -21.92
CA GLN A 92 -7.36 -7.85 -23.36
C GLN A 92 -8.56 -6.99 -23.74
N VAL A 93 -8.42 -6.25 -24.85
CA VAL A 93 -9.55 -5.54 -25.45
C VAL A 93 -10.63 -6.55 -25.84
N ALA A 94 -11.90 -6.19 -25.62
CA ALA A 94 -13.08 -6.99 -25.98
C ALA A 94 -13.26 -7.17 -27.50
N THR A 95 -12.34 -7.88 -28.16
CA THR A 95 -12.35 -8.17 -29.61
C THR A 95 -12.60 -9.64 -29.94
N SER A 96 -13.01 -10.45 -28.95
CA SER A 96 -13.47 -11.85 -29.08
C SER A 96 -12.46 -12.86 -29.65
N VAL A 97 -11.65 -13.46 -28.78
CA VAL A 97 -11.03 -14.81 -28.98
C VAL A 97 -11.02 -15.62 -27.67
N SER A 98 -10.80 -14.99 -26.51
CA SER A 98 -10.99 -15.57 -25.17
C SER A 98 -11.96 -14.69 -24.40
N LYS A 99 -13.00 -15.30 -23.82
CA LYS A 99 -14.05 -14.60 -23.06
C LYS A 99 -13.74 -14.51 -21.57
N GLU A 100 -12.69 -15.20 -21.14
CA GLU A 100 -12.34 -15.29 -19.73
C GLU A 100 -11.53 -14.06 -19.26
N ARG A 101 -10.92 -13.29 -20.17
CA ARG A 101 -9.99 -12.18 -19.88
C ARG A 101 -10.13 -10.99 -20.84
N ASP A 102 -11.28 -10.86 -21.48
CA ASP A 102 -11.60 -9.69 -22.27
C ASP A 102 -12.39 -8.67 -21.43
N GLY A 103 -12.33 -7.41 -21.84
CA GLY A 103 -12.97 -6.30 -21.11
C GLY A 103 -12.03 -5.17 -20.70
N LEU A 104 -10.75 -5.19 -21.09
CA LEU A 104 -9.87 -4.04 -20.88
C LEU A 104 -10.56 -2.76 -21.37
N GLY A 105 -10.74 -1.81 -20.44
CA GLY A 105 -11.51 -0.60 -20.73
C GLY A 105 -10.87 0.27 -21.79
N THR A 106 -11.67 1.14 -22.39
CA THR A 106 -11.19 2.07 -23.44
C THR A 106 -10.01 2.91 -22.96
N PHE A 107 -10.10 3.39 -21.72
CA PHE A 107 -9.10 4.16 -21.01
C PHE A 107 -8.72 3.44 -19.72
N PHE A 108 -7.43 3.42 -19.41
CA PHE A 108 -6.89 2.72 -18.24
C PHE A 108 -5.56 3.33 -17.78
N ASN A 109 -5.17 3.02 -16.54
CA ASN A 109 -3.85 3.31 -15.97
C ASN A 109 -2.94 2.07 -15.97
N GLY A 110 -3.50 0.87 -15.91
CA GLY A 110 -2.75 -0.39 -16.02
C GLY A 110 -3.62 -1.52 -16.55
N ALA A 111 -3.06 -2.40 -17.39
CA ALA A 111 -3.80 -3.52 -17.97
C ALA A 111 -3.82 -4.77 -17.06
N SER A 112 -3.22 -4.70 -15.87
CA SER A 112 -3.30 -5.71 -14.80
C SER A 112 -3.00 -5.05 -13.45
N CYS A 113 -3.38 -5.71 -12.34
CA CYS A 113 -3.16 -5.15 -11.01
C CYS A 113 -1.67 -5.10 -10.64
N ILE A 114 -0.91 -6.14 -11.03
CA ILE A 114 0.52 -6.28 -10.73
C ILE A 114 1.40 -5.19 -11.37
N VAL A 115 0.96 -4.56 -12.47
CA VAL A 115 1.68 -3.42 -13.08
C VAL A 115 1.77 -2.24 -12.12
N CYS A 116 0.69 -1.99 -11.38
CA CYS A 116 0.66 -0.96 -10.35
C CYS A 116 1.27 -1.46 -9.04
N HIS A 117 0.87 -2.65 -8.61
CA HIS A 117 1.25 -3.28 -7.34
C HIS A 117 2.44 -4.24 -7.52
N VAL A 118 3.56 -3.75 -8.02
CA VAL A 118 4.74 -4.55 -8.40
C VAL A 118 5.10 -5.56 -7.30
N ALA A 119 5.07 -6.87 -7.61
CA ALA A 119 5.34 -7.95 -6.65
C ALA A 119 4.56 -7.80 -5.31
N ASP A 120 3.26 -7.49 -5.40
CA ASP A 120 2.34 -7.21 -4.27
C ASP A 120 2.75 -6.04 -3.38
N GLY A 121 3.76 -5.32 -3.83
CA GLY A 121 4.39 -4.26 -3.09
C GLY A 121 3.92 -2.90 -3.54
N ARG A 122 4.83 -1.96 -3.36
CA ARG A 122 4.54 -0.54 -3.49
C ARG A 122 4.95 -0.04 -4.88
N GLY A 123 4.17 0.90 -5.42
CA GLY A 123 4.50 1.62 -6.64
C GLY A 123 5.50 2.77 -6.44
N ARG A 124 5.93 3.38 -7.54
CA ARG A 124 6.82 4.55 -7.54
C ARG A 124 6.51 5.51 -8.68
N PRO A 125 6.96 6.77 -8.60
CA PRO A 125 6.93 7.67 -9.74
C PRO A 125 7.79 7.16 -10.91
N PRO A 126 7.48 7.56 -12.16
CA PRO A 126 8.32 7.24 -13.32
C PRO A 126 9.71 7.88 -13.18
N ARG A 127 10.74 7.13 -13.58
CA ARG A 127 12.11 7.62 -13.77
C ARG A 127 12.29 8.10 -15.21
N GLY A 128 13.33 8.89 -15.47
CA GLY A 128 13.51 9.62 -16.74
C GLY A 128 13.08 8.86 -18.01
N GLY A 129 12.02 9.37 -18.67
CA GLY A 129 11.48 8.81 -19.92
C GLY A 129 10.50 7.64 -19.75
N GLU A 130 10.36 7.08 -18.54
CA GLU A 130 9.36 6.06 -18.24
C GLU A 130 7.93 6.64 -18.29
N VAL A 131 6.98 5.76 -18.61
CA VAL A 131 5.56 6.02 -18.47
C VAL A 131 5.11 5.86 -17.01
N MET A 132 4.01 6.51 -16.65
CA MET A 132 3.48 6.51 -15.29
C MET A 132 2.62 5.26 -15.05
N GLU A 133 3.27 4.11 -14.80
CA GLU A 133 2.59 2.81 -14.62
C GLU A 133 2.06 2.60 -13.21
N SER A 134 2.92 2.71 -12.17
CA SER A 134 2.54 2.45 -10.77
C SER A 134 2.21 3.71 -9.98
N MET A 135 1.82 4.76 -10.70
CA MET A 135 1.41 6.05 -10.19
C MET A 135 0.23 6.58 -11.02
N LEU A 136 -0.69 7.29 -10.39
CA LEU A 136 -1.83 7.90 -11.05
C LEU A 136 -2.12 9.30 -10.50
N LEU A 137 -2.99 10.04 -11.18
CA LEU A 137 -3.51 11.33 -10.74
C LEU A 137 -5.02 11.24 -10.57
N ARG A 138 -5.47 11.26 -9.31
CA ARG A 138 -6.87 11.56 -9.02
C ARG A 138 -7.12 13.02 -9.34
N ILE A 139 -8.26 13.30 -9.96
CA ILE A 139 -8.68 14.65 -10.33
C ILE A 139 -10.08 14.92 -9.81
N SER A 140 -10.43 16.18 -9.61
CA SER A 140 -11.81 16.58 -9.31
C SER A 140 -12.00 18.08 -9.49
N LEU A 141 -13.26 18.49 -9.59
CA LEU A 141 -13.66 19.88 -9.45
C LEU A 141 -13.87 20.22 -7.96
N PRO A 142 -13.77 21.50 -7.57
CA PRO A 142 -14.12 21.94 -6.23
C PRO A 142 -15.59 21.64 -5.90
N GLY A 143 -15.85 21.23 -4.66
CA GLY A 143 -17.18 20.90 -4.17
C GLY A 143 -17.29 19.46 -3.69
N HIS A 144 -18.52 19.03 -3.45
CA HIS A 144 -18.86 17.72 -2.92
C HIS A 144 -20.00 17.10 -3.74
N GLY A 145 -19.86 15.83 -4.06
CA GLY A 145 -20.91 15.02 -4.68
C GLY A 145 -22.04 14.71 -3.69
N SER A 146 -22.98 13.87 -4.12
CA SER A 146 -24.21 13.59 -3.35
C SER A 146 -23.97 12.89 -2.02
N HIS A 147 -22.87 12.14 -1.90
CA HIS A 147 -22.44 11.46 -0.68
C HIS A 147 -21.09 12.00 -0.19
N ASN A 148 -20.79 13.28 -0.45
CA ASN A 148 -19.53 13.95 -0.13
C ASN A 148 -18.28 13.43 -0.88
N GLU A 149 -18.42 12.54 -1.84
CA GLU A 149 -17.35 12.13 -2.74
C GLU A 149 -16.79 13.33 -3.54
N PRO A 150 -15.54 13.27 -4.02
CA PRO A 150 -15.00 14.27 -4.94
C PRO A 150 -15.88 14.44 -6.18
N VAL A 151 -16.10 15.69 -6.62
CA VAL A 151 -16.85 15.97 -7.85
C VAL A 151 -15.99 15.63 -9.07
N PRO A 152 -16.36 14.67 -9.93
CA PRO A 152 -15.56 14.32 -11.10
C PRO A 152 -15.48 15.48 -12.10
N SER A 153 -14.43 15.52 -12.90
CA SER A 153 -14.38 16.30 -14.13
C SER A 153 -15.50 15.83 -15.07
N ASN A 154 -16.17 16.78 -15.73
CA ASN A 154 -17.20 16.46 -16.73
C ASN A 154 -16.61 15.79 -17.98
N ILE A 155 -15.30 15.93 -18.21
CA ILE A 155 -14.59 15.39 -19.37
C ILE A 155 -13.79 14.16 -18.98
N TYR A 156 -13.02 14.23 -17.89
CA TYR A 156 -11.97 13.27 -17.53
C TYR A 156 -12.31 12.41 -16.30
N GLY A 157 -13.52 12.50 -15.76
CA GLY A 157 -13.90 11.73 -14.57
C GLY A 157 -13.12 12.14 -13.31
N ASP A 158 -12.92 11.21 -12.38
CA ASP A 158 -12.24 11.45 -11.10
C ASP A 158 -10.78 10.94 -11.07
N GLN A 159 -10.30 10.34 -12.16
CA GLN A 159 -8.95 9.83 -12.32
C GLN A 159 -8.50 9.96 -13.78
N LEU A 160 -7.33 10.58 -13.98
CA LEU A 160 -6.77 10.75 -15.31
C LEU A 160 -6.13 9.46 -15.82
N GLN A 161 -6.55 9.03 -17.01
CA GLN A 161 -6.14 7.78 -17.64
C GLN A 161 -4.96 8.00 -18.61
N GLY A 162 -3.81 7.44 -18.26
CA GLY A 162 -2.55 7.61 -19.01
C GLY A 162 -2.42 6.72 -20.24
N PHE A 163 -3.27 5.71 -20.38
CA PHE A 163 -3.28 4.76 -21.49
C PHE A 163 -4.67 4.61 -22.10
N ALA A 164 -4.71 4.06 -23.31
CA ALA A 164 -5.94 3.73 -24.02
C ALA A 164 -5.71 2.54 -24.96
N ILE A 165 -6.80 1.89 -25.38
CA ILE A 165 -6.76 0.79 -26.35
C ILE A 165 -6.23 1.24 -27.72
N PRO A 166 -5.72 0.32 -28.57
CA PRO A 166 -5.20 0.67 -29.88
C PRO A 166 -6.20 1.46 -30.74
N GLY A 167 -5.72 2.55 -31.36
CA GLY A 167 -6.54 3.43 -32.19
C GLY A 167 -7.29 4.52 -31.41
N VAL A 168 -7.22 4.52 -30.08
CA VAL A 168 -7.71 5.59 -29.20
C VAL A 168 -6.51 6.35 -28.62
N LYS A 169 -6.65 7.66 -28.46
CA LYS A 169 -5.63 8.45 -27.77
C LYS A 169 -5.86 8.40 -26.26
N PRO A 170 -4.81 8.27 -25.42
CA PRO A 170 -4.95 8.46 -23.97
C PRO A 170 -5.56 9.82 -23.61
N GLU A 171 -6.10 9.96 -22.41
CA GLU A 171 -6.81 11.18 -22.00
C GLU A 171 -5.90 12.42 -21.99
N ALA A 172 -4.73 12.24 -21.39
CA ALA A 172 -3.64 13.20 -21.39
C ALA A 172 -2.34 12.51 -20.94
N LYS A 173 -1.21 13.20 -21.12
CA LYS A 173 0.06 12.82 -20.49
C LYS A 173 0.30 13.66 -19.24
N VAL A 174 1.06 13.13 -18.31
CA VAL A 174 1.52 13.84 -17.11
C VAL A 174 3.03 13.99 -17.18
N ASP A 175 3.49 15.24 -17.18
CA ASP A 175 4.90 15.55 -16.99
C ASP A 175 5.15 15.85 -15.50
N ILE A 176 6.19 15.24 -14.94
CA ILE A 176 6.63 15.46 -13.55
C ILE A 176 8.01 16.07 -13.60
N SER A 177 8.16 17.24 -12.99
CA SER A 177 9.44 17.86 -12.71
C SER A 177 9.63 17.98 -11.20
N TYR A 178 10.86 18.17 -10.75
CA TYR A 178 11.18 18.26 -9.32
C TYR A 178 11.96 19.53 -9.04
N GLN A 179 11.60 20.17 -7.94
CA GLN A 179 12.41 21.21 -7.31
C GLN A 179 13.12 20.61 -6.11
N ASP A 180 14.45 20.70 -6.09
CA ASP A 180 15.26 20.31 -4.95
C ASP A 180 15.20 21.40 -3.86
N ILE A 181 15.01 20.97 -2.62
CA ILE A 181 15.03 21.80 -1.43
C ILE A 181 16.15 21.28 -0.54
N MET A 182 17.23 22.07 -0.44
CA MET A 182 18.37 21.74 0.40
C MET A 182 18.08 22.10 1.85
N GLY A 183 18.49 21.22 2.77
CA GLY A 183 18.41 21.47 4.21
C GLY A 183 19.56 20.82 4.96
N ARG A 184 19.54 20.99 6.28
CA ARG A 184 20.56 20.47 7.19
C ARG A 184 19.92 20.04 8.50
N TYR A 185 20.29 18.88 9.01
CA TYR A 185 19.92 18.42 10.34
C TYR A 185 20.67 19.20 11.44
N ASP A 186 20.23 19.10 12.68
CA ASP A 186 20.83 19.80 13.82
C ASP A 186 22.29 19.40 14.10
N ASP A 187 22.69 18.19 13.70
CA ASP A 187 24.07 17.69 13.79
C ASP A 187 24.99 18.18 12.65
N GLY A 188 24.41 18.88 11.67
CA GLY A 188 25.12 19.47 10.55
C GLY A 188 25.11 18.64 9.26
N GLU A 189 24.55 17.43 9.24
CA GLU A 189 24.40 16.61 8.03
C GLU A 189 23.41 17.26 7.04
N ASN A 190 23.74 17.27 5.75
CA ASN A 190 22.88 17.87 4.73
C ASN A 190 21.86 16.87 4.20
N TYR A 191 20.66 17.33 3.87
CA TYR A 191 19.66 16.55 3.16
C TYR A 191 19.09 17.32 1.97
N ILE A 192 18.46 16.59 1.04
CA ILE A 192 17.76 17.15 -0.11
C ILE A 192 16.34 16.58 -0.15
N LEU A 193 15.34 17.45 -0.03
CA LEU A 193 13.95 17.10 -0.28
C LEU A 193 13.60 17.37 -1.74
N LYS A 194 12.67 16.58 -2.27
CA LYS A 194 12.12 16.77 -3.62
C LYS A 194 10.70 17.25 -3.53
N LYS A 195 10.42 18.40 -4.14
CA LYS A 195 9.06 18.91 -4.34
C LYS A 195 8.63 18.63 -5.78
N PRO A 196 7.71 17.69 -6.02
CA PRO A 196 7.23 17.41 -7.38
C PRO A 196 6.33 18.54 -7.89
N ILE A 197 6.40 18.77 -9.19
CA ILE A 197 5.58 19.72 -9.95
C ILE A 197 4.96 18.94 -11.10
N TYR A 198 3.65 18.74 -11.01
CA TYR A 198 2.86 17.98 -11.97
C TYR A 198 2.25 18.90 -13.02
N LYS A 199 2.34 18.50 -14.29
CA LYS A 199 1.70 19.19 -15.40
C LYS A 199 0.97 18.19 -16.28
N ILE A 200 -0.35 18.36 -16.39
CA ILE A 200 -1.15 17.64 -17.39
C ILE A 200 -0.89 18.31 -18.75
N VAL A 201 -0.46 17.52 -19.73
CA VAL A 201 -0.09 17.96 -21.08
C VAL A 201 -0.87 17.17 -22.12
N ASN A 202 -1.17 17.82 -23.26
CA ASN A 202 -1.93 17.26 -24.37
C ASN A 202 -3.29 16.67 -23.93
N PRO A 203 -4.21 17.46 -23.34
CA PRO A 203 -5.54 16.98 -23.03
C PRO A 203 -6.32 16.73 -24.33
N GLU A 204 -6.59 15.46 -24.66
CA GLU A 204 -7.07 15.04 -26.00
C GLU A 204 -8.59 15.15 -26.20
N TYR A 205 -9.36 15.30 -25.12
CA TYR A 205 -10.84 15.26 -25.13
C TYR A 205 -11.50 16.59 -24.73
N GLY A 206 -10.71 17.64 -24.53
CA GLY A 206 -11.19 18.98 -24.23
C GLY A 206 -10.22 19.79 -23.38
N GLN A 207 -10.55 21.05 -23.12
CA GLN A 207 -9.74 21.88 -22.23
C GLN A 207 -9.92 21.41 -20.77
N LEU A 208 -8.83 21.37 -20.00
CA LEU A 208 -8.89 21.14 -18.55
C LEU A 208 -9.80 22.18 -17.89
N GLU A 209 -10.75 21.69 -17.10
CA GLU A 209 -11.75 22.53 -16.46
C GLU A 209 -11.13 23.47 -15.42
N ARG A 210 -11.68 24.67 -15.27
CA ARG A 210 -11.15 25.68 -14.35
C ARG A 210 -11.27 25.18 -12.91
N GLY A 211 -10.16 25.25 -12.18
CA GLY A 211 -10.11 24.83 -10.77
C GLY A 211 -9.95 23.33 -10.59
N LEU A 212 -9.62 22.57 -11.65
CA LEU A 212 -9.29 21.15 -11.54
C LEU A 212 -8.21 20.93 -10.46
N MET A 213 -8.56 20.19 -9.43
CA MET A 213 -7.68 19.76 -8.35
C MET A 213 -7.04 18.43 -8.73
N ILE A 214 -5.79 18.23 -8.32
CA ILE A 214 -5.03 17.01 -8.61
C ILE A 214 -4.48 16.39 -7.32
N SER A 215 -4.48 15.07 -7.24
CA SER A 215 -3.94 14.28 -6.12
C SER A 215 -3.12 13.12 -6.69
N PRO A 216 -1.78 13.28 -6.75
CA PRO A 216 -0.88 12.23 -7.24
C PRO A 216 -0.79 11.08 -6.23
N ARG A 217 -0.86 9.84 -6.69
CA ARG A 217 -0.86 8.65 -5.81
C ARG A 217 -0.01 7.54 -6.44
N VAL A 218 0.92 6.97 -5.67
CA VAL A 218 1.57 5.69 -6.03
C VAL A 218 0.77 4.52 -5.48
N ALA A 219 0.85 3.36 -6.09
CA ALA A 219 0.19 2.16 -5.59
C ALA A 219 0.65 1.80 -4.16
N ASN A 220 -0.29 1.42 -3.30
CA ASN A 220 0.01 0.94 -1.95
C ASN A 220 0.44 -0.54 -1.97
N GLN A 221 1.20 -0.97 -0.97
CA GLN A 221 1.47 -2.39 -0.72
C GLN A 221 0.19 -3.17 -0.38
N MET A 222 0.15 -4.46 -0.76
CA MET A 222 -1.03 -5.32 -0.60
C MET A 222 -1.01 -6.20 0.66
N SER A 223 0.16 -6.46 1.26
CA SER A 223 0.29 -7.38 2.39
C SER A 223 -0.57 -6.99 3.59
N GLY A 224 -1.35 -7.96 4.10
CA GLY A 224 -2.14 -7.84 5.33
C GLY A 224 -3.40 -6.98 5.23
N MET A 225 -3.92 -6.71 4.01
CA MET A 225 -5.16 -5.95 3.84
C MET A 225 -6.36 -6.56 4.59
N GLY A 226 -6.54 -7.88 4.57
CA GLY A 226 -7.63 -8.54 5.30
C GLY A 226 -7.50 -8.40 6.81
N LEU A 227 -6.27 -8.48 7.35
CA LEU A 227 -6.01 -8.24 8.77
C LEU A 227 -6.39 -6.82 9.19
N MET A 228 -6.14 -5.81 8.34
CA MET A 228 -6.55 -4.43 8.59
C MET A 228 -8.07 -4.23 8.44
N GLU A 229 -8.70 -4.94 7.50
CA GLU A 229 -10.16 -4.92 7.34
C GLU A 229 -10.87 -5.44 8.59
N ASP A 230 -10.32 -6.49 9.19
CA ASP A 230 -10.89 -7.19 10.33
C ASP A 230 -10.58 -6.53 11.69
N ILE A 231 -9.86 -5.40 11.71
CA ILE A 231 -9.72 -4.57 12.91
C ILE A 231 -11.11 -4.00 13.26
N PRO A 232 -11.65 -4.27 14.47
CA PRO A 232 -12.95 -3.74 14.87
C PRO A 232 -13.03 -2.21 14.76
N GLU A 233 -14.11 -1.68 14.18
CA GLU A 233 -14.31 -0.23 14.02
C GLU A 233 -14.17 0.51 15.36
N ARG A 234 -14.71 -0.05 16.45
CA ARG A 234 -14.58 0.53 17.81
C ARG A 234 -13.11 0.73 18.23
N ASP A 235 -12.20 -0.13 17.79
CA ASP A 235 -10.79 -0.10 18.21
C ASP A 235 -10.04 1.02 17.45
N ILE A 236 -10.43 1.31 16.20
CA ILE A 236 -9.96 2.47 15.44
C ILE A 236 -10.55 3.76 16.00
N LEU A 237 -11.86 3.78 16.26
CA LEU A 237 -12.56 4.96 16.80
C LEU A 237 -12.13 5.31 18.23
N ALA A 238 -11.58 4.36 18.99
CA ALA A 238 -10.97 4.64 20.29
C ALA A 238 -9.73 5.53 20.17
N LEU A 239 -9.07 5.55 19.01
CA LEU A 239 -7.91 6.39 18.70
C LEU A 239 -8.30 7.72 18.04
N ASN A 240 -9.57 7.91 17.69
CA ASN A 240 -10.05 9.10 17.00
C ASN A 240 -10.04 10.32 17.94
N ASP A 241 -9.14 11.26 17.67
CA ASP A 241 -8.99 12.51 18.39
C ASP A 241 -8.81 13.72 17.46
N PRO A 242 -9.83 14.11 16.69
CA PRO A 242 -9.73 15.20 15.72
C PRO A 242 -9.55 16.59 16.38
N GLY A 243 -9.76 16.69 17.69
CA GLY A 243 -9.65 17.94 18.44
C GLY A 243 -8.43 18.04 19.33
N ASP A 244 -7.47 17.10 19.22
CA ASP A 244 -6.28 17.03 20.07
C ASP A 244 -6.63 17.25 21.56
N ARG A 245 -7.56 16.41 22.05
CA ARG A 245 -8.15 16.56 23.40
C ARG A 245 -7.12 16.26 24.48
N ASP A 246 -6.17 15.38 24.21
CA ASP A 246 -5.07 15.07 25.12
C ASP A 246 -3.90 16.07 25.03
N ARG A 247 -3.91 16.96 24.02
CA ARG A 247 -2.96 18.07 23.82
C ARG A 247 -1.54 17.58 23.59
N ASP A 248 -1.39 16.45 22.90
CA ASP A 248 -0.08 15.97 22.49
C ASP A 248 0.38 16.57 21.14
N GLY A 249 -0.49 17.38 20.51
CA GLY A 249 -0.21 18.06 19.25
C GLY A 249 -0.54 17.22 18.02
N ILE A 250 -1.17 16.06 18.18
CA ILE A 250 -1.48 15.11 17.11
C ILE A 250 -3.00 14.93 17.02
N SER A 251 -3.57 15.23 15.85
CA SER A 251 -4.98 15.00 15.57
C SER A 251 -5.17 13.77 14.69
N GLY A 252 -5.95 12.79 15.16
CA GLY A 252 -6.36 11.63 14.37
C GLY A 252 -7.85 11.67 14.02
N LYS A 253 -8.21 11.63 12.73
CA LYS A 253 -9.60 11.72 12.28
C LYS A 253 -10.03 10.51 11.44
N ALA A 254 -11.15 9.90 11.78
CA ALA A 254 -11.77 8.87 10.97
C ALA A 254 -12.39 9.48 9.69
N ASN A 255 -12.13 8.86 8.53
CA ASN A 255 -12.86 9.20 7.30
C ASN A 255 -14.11 8.32 7.19
N TYR A 256 -15.29 8.93 7.05
CA TYR A 256 -16.50 8.19 6.70
C TYR A 256 -16.80 8.35 5.21
N VAL A 257 -16.91 7.23 4.51
CA VAL A 257 -17.04 7.17 3.06
C VAL A 257 -18.27 6.39 2.63
N TRP A 258 -18.73 6.62 1.40
CA TRP A 258 -19.86 5.91 0.86
C TRP A 258 -19.52 4.44 0.56
N ASP A 259 -20.24 3.53 1.20
CA ASP A 259 -20.22 2.10 0.93
C ASP A 259 -21.33 1.79 -0.07
N THR A 260 -20.93 1.51 -1.31
CA THR A 260 -21.81 1.34 -2.46
C THR A 260 -22.65 0.08 -2.34
N GLU A 261 -22.13 -1.00 -1.76
CA GLU A 261 -22.93 -2.22 -1.57
C GLU A 261 -23.91 -2.06 -0.41
N LYS A 262 -23.49 -1.45 0.71
CA LYS A 262 -24.34 -1.25 1.88
C LYS A 262 -25.27 -0.04 1.78
N GLN A 263 -25.08 0.83 0.78
CA GLN A 263 -25.83 2.07 0.59
C GLN A 263 -25.87 2.94 1.85
N LYS A 264 -24.72 3.11 2.50
CA LYS A 264 -24.56 3.94 3.70
C LYS A 264 -23.14 4.45 3.85
N PHE A 265 -22.94 5.42 4.73
CA PHE A 265 -21.59 5.78 5.18
C PHE A 265 -21.00 4.68 6.07
N SER A 266 -19.77 4.30 5.78
CA SER A 266 -18.98 3.32 6.54
C SER A 266 -17.61 3.92 6.87
N LEU A 267 -16.95 3.41 7.93
CA LEU A 267 -15.56 3.77 8.22
C LEU A 267 -14.66 3.40 7.03
N GLY A 268 -13.94 4.38 6.53
CA GLY A 268 -12.91 4.23 5.53
C GLY A 268 -11.62 3.63 6.10
N ARG A 269 -10.97 2.74 5.34
CA ARG A 269 -9.82 1.94 5.79
C ARG A 269 -8.68 1.88 4.77
N PHE A 270 -9.02 1.89 3.49
CA PHE A 270 -8.08 1.69 2.38
C PHE A 270 -7.94 2.93 1.51
N GLY A 271 -6.93 2.94 0.64
CA GLY A 271 -6.49 4.12 -0.08
C GLY A 271 -5.65 5.08 0.77
N TRP A 272 -5.15 6.13 0.12
CA TRP A 272 -4.26 7.13 0.74
C TRP A 272 -4.97 8.08 1.71
N LYS A 273 -6.28 8.29 1.52
CA LYS A 273 -7.12 9.12 2.39
C LYS A 273 -8.18 8.31 3.12
N ALA A 274 -7.93 7.02 3.36
CA ALA A 274 -8.92 6.11 3.93
C ALA A 274 -10.26 6.17 3.15
N ASN A 275 -10.20 6.30 1.81
CA ASN A 275 -11.36 6.63 0.99
C ASN A 275 -12.14 5.39 0.49
N GLN A 276 -11.79 4.20 0.97
CA GLN A 276 -12.47 2.93 0.64
C GLN A 276 -12.78 2.13 1.92
N PRO A 277 -14.02 1.63 2.11
CA PRO A 277 -14.45 1.02 3.37
C PRO A 277 -14.09 -0.47 3.51
N SER A 278 -13.85 -1.15 2.39
CA SER A 278 -13.62 -2.60 2.33
C SER A 278 -12.59 -2.94 1.25
N VAL A 279 -11.95 -4.11 1.37
CA VAL A 279 -11.08 -4.64 0.30
C VAL A 279 -11.91 -4.90 -0.96
N ARG A 280 -13.15 -5.37 -0.80
CA ARG A 280 -14.06 -5.60 -1.93
C ARG A 280 -14.33 -4.34 -2.75
N GLN A 281 -14.70 -3.23 -2.11
CA GLN A 281 -14.94 -1.97 -2.83
C GLN A 281 -13.65 -1.38 -3.39
N GLN A 282 -12.52 -1.54 -2.69
CA GLN A 282 -11.20 -1.13 -3.20
C GLN A 282 -10.83 -1.88 -4.49
N VAL A 283 -11.01 -3.21 -4.53
CA VAL A 283 -10.74 -4.04 -5.70
C VAL A 283 -11.69 -3.68 -6.85
N ALA A 284 -13.00 -3.57 -6.59
CA ALA A 284 -13.96 -3.18 -7.62
C ALA A 284 -13.71 -1.77 -8.17
N GLY A 285 -13.28 -0.84 -7.30
CA GLY A 285 -12.91 0.51 -7.68
C GLY A 285 -11.62 0.54 -8.52
N ALA A 286 -10.66 -0.34 -8.26
CA ALA A 286 -9.45 -0.49 -9.07
C ALA A 286 -9.76 -1.11 -10.45
N PHE A 287 -10.64 -2.12 -10.53
CA PHE A 287 -11.12 -2.62 -11.82
C PHE A 287 -11.75 -1.50 -12.65
N SER A 288 -12.68 -0.74 -12.07
CA SER A 288 -13.38 0.33 -12.79
C SER A 288 -12.47 1.51 -13.13
N GLY A 289 -11.68 2.00 -12.18
CA GLY A 289 -10.89 3.23 -12.36
C GLY A 289 -9.51 3.02 -12.95
N ASP A 290 -8.84 1.89 -12.67
CA ASP A 290 -7.45 1.66 -13.03
C ASP A 290 -7.32 0.77 -14.28
N VAL A 291 -8.18 -0.23 -14.43
CA VAL A 291 -8.21 -1.17 -15.58
C VAL A 291 -9.31 -0.80 -16.59
N GLY A 292 -10.34 -0.06 -16.16
CA GLY A 292 -11.49 0.32 -16.97
C GLY A 292 -12.53 -0.78 -17.15
N ILE A 293 -12.52 -1.82 -16.31
CA ILE A 293 -13.45 -2.96 -16.34
C ILE A 293 -14.64 -2.71 -15.42
N THR A 294 -15.85 -2.89 -15.94
CA THR A 294 -17.07 -2.77 -15.13
C THR A 294 -17.27 -3.95 -14.17
N THR A 295 -17.84 -3.67 -13.00
CA THR A 295 -18.20 -4.66 -11.98
C THR A 295 -19.66 -4.49 -11.55
N SER A 296 -20.20 -5.44 -10.78
CA SER A 296 -21.53 -5.29 -10.21
C SER A 296 -21.66 -4.10 -9.23
N ILE A 297 -20.54 -3.65 -8.64
CA ILE A 297 -20.47 -2.52 -7.70
C ILE A 297 -20.36 -1.20 -8.46
N PHE A 298 -19.53 -1.18 -9.52
CA PHE A 298 -19.32 -0.02 -10.39
C PHE A 298 -19.62 -0.41 -11.85
N PRO A 299 -20.89 -0.34 -12.29
CA PRO A 299 -21.33 -0.84 -13.59
C PRO A 299 -21.21 0.18 -14.73
N LYS A 300 -20.59 1.34 -14.47
CA LYS A 300 -20.44 2.39 -15.47
C LYS A 300 -19.08 2.31 -16.11
N GLU A 301 -19.06 2.40 -17.44
CA GLU A 301 -17.84 2.52 -18.24
C GLU A 301 -17.00 3.72 -17.81
N ASN A 302 -15.68 3.56 -17.89
CA ASN A 302 -14.70 4.56 -17.46
C ASN A 302 -14.46 5.64 -18.54
N TYR A 303 -15.53 6.29 -18.98
CA TYR A 303 -15.47 7.46 -19.85
C TYR A 303 -16.72 8.35 -19.66
N SER A 304 -16.55 9.65 -19.90
CA SER A 304 -17.65 10.62 -19.87
C SER A 304 -18.52 10.57 -21.13
N ASP A 305 -19.70 11.17 -21.07
CA ASP A 305 -20.56 11.39 -22.25
C ASP A 305 -19.86 12.22 -23.35
N ILE A 306 -18.92 13.08 -22.96
CA ILE A 306 -18.13 13.90 -23.89
C ILE A 306 -17.15 13.01 -24.65
N GLN A 307 -16.40 12.18 -23.92
CA GLN A 307 -15.47 11.21 -24.52
C GLN A 307 -16.23 10.21 -25.40
N PHE A 308 -17.34 9.66 -24.91
CA PHE A 308 -18.15 8.69 -25.65
C PHE A 308 -18.58 9.19 -27.03
N LYS A 309 -18.96 10.47 -27.17
CA LYS A 309 -19.34 11.08 -28.45
C LYS A 309 -18.19 11.21 -29.45
N LEU A 310 -16.94 11.17 -28.97
CA LEU A 310 -15.73 11.27 -29.79
C LEU A 310 -15.15 9.89 -30.15
N LEU A 311 -15.53 8.84 -29.42
CA LEU A 311 -15.14 7.46 -29.69
C LEU A 311 -15.91 6.90 -30.89
N LYS A 312 -15.27 6.00 -31.65
CA LYS A 312 -15.97 5.20 -32.65
C LYS A 312 -16.57 3.97 -31.99
N LYS A 313 -17.52 3.33 -32.67
CA LYS A 313 -18.24 2.16 -32.14
C LYS A 313 -17.29 0.99 -31.81
N GLU A 314 -16.25 0.78 -32.62
CA GLU A 314 -15.23 -0.24 -32.38
C GLU A 314 -14.36 0.05 -31.15
N ASN A 315 -14.38 1.28 -30.62
CA ASN A 315 -13.64 1.68 -29.43
C ASN A 315 -14.46 1.55 -28.14
N THR A 316 -15.74 1.18 -28.23
CA THR A 316 -16.65 1.06 -27.08
C THR A 316 -17.19 -0.38 -26.98
N LEU A 317 -16.34 -1.36 -27.34
CA LEU A 317 -16.67 -2.78 -27.20
C LEU A 317 -16.58 -3.15 -25.72
N SER A 318 -17.53 -3.94 -25.27
CA SER A 318 -17.66 -4.37 -23.88
C SER A 318 -17.62 -5.90 -23.81
N GLY A 319 -16.95 -6.42 -22.78
CA GLY A 319 -16.89 -7.87 -22.48
C GLY A 319 -18.19 -8.44 -21.89
N GLY A 320 -19.12 -7.60 -21.43
CA GLY A 320 -20.32 -8.05 -20.72
C GLY A 320 -21.01 -6.92 -19.94
N ASN A 321 -22.11 -7.22 -19.26
CA ASN A 321 -22.79 -6.26 -18.37
C ASN A 321 -23.14 -6.92 -17.03
N PRO A 322 -22.29 -6.83 -15.99
CA PRO A 322 -20.95 -6.24 -16.01
C PRO A 322 -19.94 -7.11 -16.78
N GLU A 323 -18.76 -6.56 -17.05
CA GLU A 323 -17.66 -7.28 -17.71
C GLU A 323 -17.00 -8.29 -16.78
N LEU A 324 -16.74 -7.91 -15.52
CA LEU A 324 -16.23 -8.83 -14.52
C LEU A 324 -17.37 -9.49 -13.74
N GLU A 325 -17.44 -10.83 -13.82
CA GLU A 325 -18.39 -11.61 -13.03
C GLU A 325 -18.08 -11.56 -11.52
N ASN A 326 -19.12 -11.66 -10.69
CA ASN A 326 -18.97 -11.63 -9.23
C ASN A 326 -18.06 -12.75 -8.70
N SER A 327 -18.11 -13.94 -9.30
CA SER A 327 -17.23 -15.06 -8.92
C SER A 327 -15.76 -14.76 -9.13
N ASP A 328 -15.42 -13.99 -10.16
CA ASP A 328 -14.04 -13.63 -10.46
C ASP A 328 -13.57 -12.44 -9.63
N LEU A 329 -14.44 -11.44 -9.41
CA LEU A 329 -14.22 -10.40 -8.41
C LEU A 329 -13.95 -11.01 -7.02
N ASP A 330 -14.73 -12.01 -6.62
CA ASP A 330 -14.57 -12.69 -5.32
C ASP A 330 -13.19 -13.35 -5.19
N LYS A 331 -12.64 -13.94 -6.26
CA LYS A 331 -11.29 -14.55 -6.24
C LYS A 331 -10.21 -13.49 -6.02
N VAL A 332 -10.27 -12.37 -6.73
CA VAL A 332 -9.31 -11.26 -6.54
C VAL A 332 -9.43 -10.64 -5.14
N VAL A 333 -10.65 -10.57 -4.59
CA VAL A 333 -10.87 -10.15 -3.20
C VAL A 333 -10.28 -11.15 -2.21
N VAL A 334 -10.45 -12.46 -2.42
CA VAL A 334 -9.83 -13.50 -1.58
C VAL A 334 -8.31 -13.39 -1.64
N TYR A 335 -7.73 -13.22 -2.83
CA TYR A 335 -6.30 -13.01 -3.00
C TYR A 335 -5.82 -11.78 -2.21
N SER A 336 -6.40 -10.61 -2.49
CA SER A 336 -6.03 -9.32 -1.87
C SER A 336 -6.18 -9.34 -0.34
N ARG A 337 -7.22 -10.00 0.19
CA ARG A 337 -7.44 -10.11 1.63
C ARG A 337 -6.43 -11.01 2.34
N ASN A 338 -5.87 -12.00 1.66
CA ASN A 338 -5.15 -13.11 2.29
C ASN A 338 -3.66 -13.16 1.98
N LEU A 339 -3.06 -12.08 1.49
CA LEU A 339 -1.61 -11.94 1.45
C LEU A 339 -1.03 -11.82 2.86
N SER A 340 -0.10 -12.72 3.19
CA SER A 340 0.59 -12.78 4.48
C SER A 340 1.42 -11.54 4.76
N VAL A 341 1.78 -11.36 6.04
CA VAL A 341 2.68 -10.28 6.48
C VAL A 341 4.07 -10.86 6.77
N PRO A 342 5.16 -10.33 6.19
CA PRO A 342 6.50 -10.79 6.53
C PRO A 342 6.83 -10.46 7.99
N ALA A 343 7.57 -11.37 8.63
CA ALA A 343 7.99 -11.22 10.00
C ALA A 343 8.99 -10.07 10.18
N ARG A 344 9.06 -9.57 11.42
CA ARG A 344 10.10 -8.62 11.84
C ARG A 344 11.48 -9.26 11.68
N ARG A 345 12.46 -8.45 11.31
CA ARG A 345 13.85 -8.86 11.04
C ARG A 345 14.76 -8.38 12.16
N ASP A 346 15.88 -9.08 12.34
CA ASP A 346 16.99 -8.65 13.20
C ASP A 346 16.58 -8.27 14.64
N ILE A 347 15.60 -8.98 15.22
CA ILE A 347 15.01 -8.68 16.53
C ILE A 347 16.00 -8.67 17.71
N ASN A 348 17.15 -9.33 17.56
CA ASN A 348 18.22 -9.36 18.56
C ASN A 348 19.35 -8.36 18.27
N ASN A 349 19.29 -7.63 17.15
CA ASN A 349 20.27 -6.61 16.81
C ASN A 349 20.13 -5.42 17.77
N PRO A 350 21.21 -5.01 18.47
CA PRO A 350 21.19 -3.86 19.37
C PRO A 350 20.65 -2.57 18.73
N ASP A 351 20.94 -2.32 17.45
CA ASP A 351 20.48 -1.12 16.75
C ASP A 351 18.98 -1.14 16.48
N VAL A 352 18.42 -2.31 16.17
CA VAL A 352 16.96 -2.50 15.98
C VAL A 352 16.22 -2.28 17.30
N ILE A 353 16.78 -2.76 18.41
CA ILE A 353 16.24 -2.55 19.76
C ILE A 353 16.33 -1.07 20.15
N ALA A 354 17.43 -0.39 19.81
CA ALA A 354 17.59 1.04 20.04
C ALA A 354 16.59 1.86 19.22
N GLY A 355 16.42 1.53 17.93
CA GLY A 355 15.46 2.18 17.03
C GLY A 355 14.01 2.06 17.50
N GLU A 356 13.60 0.90 18.03
CA GLU A 356 12.26 0.72 18.60
C GLU A 356 12.03 1.63 19.82
N ARG A 357 13.03 1.81 20.68
CA ARG A 357 12.94 2.75 21.80
C ARG A 357 12.83 4.19 21.32
N ILE A 358 13.63 4.57 20.32
CA ILE A 358 13.60 5.91 19.74
C ILE A 358 12.23 6.19 19.12
N PHE A 359 11.66 5.23 18.39
CA PHE A 359 10.34 5.34 17.76
C PHE A 359 9.24 5.74 18.75
N GLU A 360 9.24 5.13 19.94
CA GLU A 360 8.32 5.49 21.02
C GLU A 360 8.70 6.82 21.70
N GLN A 361 10.00 7.08 21.91
CA GLN A 361 10.49 8.31 22.55
C GLN A 361 10.17 9.57 21.76
N ILE A 362 10.21 9.51 20.43
CA ILE A 362 9.88 10.63 19.55
C ILE A 362 8.39 10.62 19.14
N SER A 363 7.57 9.80 19.80
CA SER A 363 6.11 9.75 19.64
C SER A 363 5.61 9.29 18.26
N CYS A 364 6.42 8.58 17.44
CA CYS A 364 5.94 8.02 16.17
C CYS A 364 4.75 7.08 16.38
N ASN A 365 4.72 6.37 17.51
CA ASN A 365 3.67 5.43 17.89
C ASN A 365 2.31 6.08 18.16
N LYS A 366 2.21 7.41 18.19
CA LYS A 366 0.94 8.12 18.37
C LYS A 366 0.03 8.03 17.14
N CYS A 367 0.58 8.12 15.93
CA CYS A 367 -0.16 7.82 14.69
C CYS A 367 0.09 6.37 14.26
N HIS A 368 1.35 5.93 14.31
CA HIS A 368 1.74 4.57 13.95
C HIS A 368 1.54 3.61 15.11
N THR A 369 0.28 3.46 15.53
CA THR A 369 -0.13 2.55 16.61
C THR A 369 0.45 1.16 16.38
N ILE A 370 1.34 0.75 17.28
CA ILE A 370 2.20 -0.43 17.07
C ILE A 370 1.38 -1.70 16.98
N THR A 371 0.42 -1.88 17.90
CA THR A 371 -0.31 -3.13 18.11
C THR A 371 -1.81 -2.91 18.00
N MET A 372 -2.48 -3.76 17.23
CA MET A 372 -3.94 -3.78 17.08
C MET A 372 -4.49 -5.20 17.28
N LYS A 373 -5.81 -5.33 17.42
CA LYS A 373 -6.50 -6.61 17.42
C LYS A 373 -7.22 -6.84 16.09
N SER A 374 -7.03 -8.02 15.51
CA SER A 374 -7.71 -8.45 14.27
C SER A 374 -8.23 -9.86 14.48
N GLN A 375 -9.54 -10.07 14.32
CA GLN A 375 -10.22 -11.33 14.64
C GLN A 375 -9.86 -11.92 16.03
N GLY A 376 -9.58 -11.07 17.02
CA GLY A 376 -9.16 -11.47 18.38
C GLY A 376 -7.65 -11.75 18.54
N GLU A 377 -6.90 -11.89 17.45
CA GLU A 377 -5.44 -12.05 17.48
C GLU A 377 -4.72 -10.70 17.60
N THR A 378 -3.53 -10.73 18.19
CA THR A 378 -2.62 -9.57 18.22
C THR A 378 -1.86 -9.48 16.91
N ILE A 379 -1.89 -8.30 16.29
CA ILE A 379 -1.09 -7.95 15.11
C ILE A 379 -0.31 -6.65 15.38
N HIS A 380 0.75 -6.41 14.62
CA HIS A 380 1.63 -5.25 14.76
C HIS A 380 1.76 -4.45 13.46
N PRO A 381 0.72 -3.73 13.02
CA PRO A 381 0.71 -3.07 11.71
C PRO A 381 1.38 -1.69 11.70
N TYR A 382 1.62 -1.09 12.88
CA TYR A 382 2.17 0.27 13.01
C TYR A 382 1.31 1.31 12.27
N THR A 383 0.01 1.32 12.55
CA THR A 383 -0.97 2.25 11.98
C THR A 383 -2.22 2.29 12.86
N ASP A 384 -2.81 3.47 12.98
CA ASP A 384 -4.15 3.69 13.55
C ASP A 384 -5.26 3.68 12.48
N LEU A 385 -4.91 3.75 11.19
CA LEU A 385 -5.81 3.87 10.04
C LEU A 385 -6.60 5.20 9.99
N LEU A 386 -6.20 6.19 10.80
CA LEU A 386 -6.81 7.51 10.85
C LEU A 386 -6.10 8.47 9.90
N LEU A 387 -6.79 9.58 9.59
CA LEU A 387 -6.25 10.72 8.88
C LEU A 387 -5.50 11.63 9.83
N HIS A 388 -4.35 12.12 9.38
CA HIS A 388 -3.53 13.12 10.07
C HIS A 388 -3.15 14.23 9.10
N ASP A 389 -3.17 15.49 9.57
CA ASP A 389 -2.68 16.63 8.82
C ASP A 389 -1.15 16.55 8.69
N MET A 390 -0.65 16.40 7.46
CA MET A 390 0.77 16.28 7.16
C MET A 390 1.42 17.62 6.77
N GLY A 391 0.69 18.73 6.94
CA GLY A 391 1.12 20.09 6.65
C GLY A 391 1.03 20.46 5.17
N SER A 392 1.15 21.78 4.92
CA SER A 392 0.97 22.37 3.59
C SER A 392 1.96 21.86 2.52
N ASP A 393 3.14 21.40 2.93
CA ASP A 393 4.15 20.88 2.00
C ASP A 393 3.80 19.50 1.44
N LEU A 394 2.95 18.74 2.14
CA LEU A 394 2.43 17.43 1.72
C LEU A 394 0.96 17.50 1.28
N ALA A 395 0.38 18.69 1.21
CA ALA A 395 -1.00 18.89 0.80
C ALA A 395 -1.21 18.67 -0.71
N ASP A 396 -2.28 17.97 -1.07
CA ASP A 396 -2.80 17.92 -2.45
C ASP A 396 -3.93 18.93 -2.68
N ASN A 397 -4.43 19.58 -1.61
CA ASN A 397 -5.55 20.54 -1.64
C ASN A 397 -6.86 19.96 -2.19
N ARG A 398 -6.98 18.63 -2.32
CA ARG A 398 -8.14 17.94 -2.88
C ARG A 398 -8.92 17.20 -1.78
N PRO A 399 -10.14 17.61 -1.43
CA PRO A 399 -10.95 16.88 -0.47
C PRO A 399 -11.35 15.48 -1.00
N ASP A 400 -11.54 14.53 -0.08
CA ASP A 400 -11.95 13.15 -0.37
C ASP A 400 -12.82 12.63 0.78
N PHE A 401 -14.14 12.79 0.62
CA PHE A 401 -15.12 12.63 1.70
C PHE A 401 -14.85 13.58 2.89
N MET A 402 -14.60 13.05 4.09
CA MET A 402 -14.28 13.87 5.27
C MET A 402 -12.79 14.25 5.33
N ALA A 403 -11.94 13.69 4.47
CA ALA A 403 -10.55 14.11 4.37
C ALA A 403 -10.46 15.45 3.64
N ASP A 404 -9.70 16.38 4.20
CA ASP A 404 -9.33 17.61 3.52
C ASP A 404 -8.08 17.44 2.63
N GLY A 405 -7.52 18.54 2.16
CA GLY A 405 -6.36 18.55 1.27
C GLY A 405 -4.99 18.30 1.92
N ASN A 406 -4.89 18.38 3.25
CA ASN A 406 -3.64 18.17 4.00
C ASN A 406 -3.59 16.79 4.67
N GLU A 407 -4.75 16.15 4.77
CA GLU A 407 -4.94 14.92 5.52
C GLU A 407 -4.60 13.65 4.72
N TRP A 408 -3.81 12.78 5.34
CA TRP A 408 -3.44 11.48 4.81
C TRP A 408 -3.65 10.39 5.86
N ARG A 409 -4.06 9.20 5.39
CA ARG A 409 -4.17 8.03 6.26
C ARG A 409 -2.78 7.56 6.66
N THR A 410 -2.57 7.24 7.92
CA THR A 410 -1.37 6.53 8.39
C THR A 410 -1.21 5.20 7.63
N PRO A 411 -0.16 4.98 6.83
CA PRO A 411 0.09 3.70 6.18
C PRO A 411 0.70 2.69 7.18
N PRO A 412 0.40 1.38 7.07
CA PRO A 412 1.04 0.37 7.92
C PRO A 412 2.54 0.28 7.60
N LEU A 413 3.38 0.19 8.63
CA LEU A 413 4.84 0.13 8.48
C LEU A 413 5.41 -1.29 8.52
N TRP A 414 4.59 -2.33 8.75
CA TRP A 414 5.07 -3.71 8.92
C TRP A 414 5.87 -4.29 7.73
N THR A 415 5.79 -3.69 6.55
CA THR A 415 6.49 -4.11 5.32
C THR A 415 7.59 -3.15 4.87
N ILE A 416 7.71 -1.97 5.50
CA ILE A 416 8.51 -0.85 4.98
C ILE A 416 9.98 -1.21 4.76
N GLY A 417 10.55 -2.05 5.63
CA GLY A 417 11.95 -2.46 5.55
C GLY A 417 12.25 -3.52 4.48
N LEU A 418 11.26 -3.96 3.69
CA LEU A 418 11.45 -4.88 2.56
C LEU A 418 11.17 -4.24 1.20
N PHE A 419 10.72 -2.97 1.13
CA PHE A 419 10.42 -2.31 -0.15
C PHE A 419 11.61 -2.31 -1.12
N ARG A 420 12.84 -2.12 -0.63
CA ARG A 420 14.03 -2.20 -1.51
C ARG A 420 14.22 -3.60 -2.08
N THR A 421 14.01 -4.64 -1.26
CA THR A 421 14.20 -6.03 -1.66
C THR A 421 13.12 -6.51 -2.62
N VAL A 422 11.87 -6.09 -2.41
CA VAL A 422 10.71 -6.53 -3.21
C VAL A 422 10.50 -5.66 -4.45
N ASN A 423 10.63 -4.33 -4.32
CA ASN A 423 10.25 -3.37 -5.37
C ASN A 423 11.43 -2.67 -6.06
N ASP A 424 12.68 -2.95 -5.69
CA ASP A 424 13.89 -2.31 -6.23
C ASP A 424 13.87 -0.76 -6.15
N HIS A 425 13.23 -0.22 -5.12
CA HIS A 425 13.23 1.21 -4.80
C HIS A 425 13.00 1.49 -3.31
N THR A 426 13.19 2.75 -2.93
CA THR A 426 12.95 3.26 -1.57
C THR A 426 12.10 4.54 -1.60
N ASN A 427 11.20 4.66 -2.59
CA ASN A 427 10.27 5.79 -2.68
C ASN A 427 9.13 5.72 -1.65
N TYR A 428 8.98 6.76 -0.83
CA TYR A 428 7.97 6.88 0.24
C TYR A 428 7.06 8.09 0.05
N LEU A 429 6.04 8.20 0.93
CA LEU A 429 4.92 9.17 0.89
C LEU A 429 3.93 8.90 -0.25
N HIS A 430 2.73 9.49 -0.16
CA HIS A 430 1.59 9.21 -1.04
C HIS A 430 1.92 9.30 -2.54
N ASP A 431 2.86 10.16 -2.92
CA ASP A 431 3.29 10.39 -4.29
C ASP A 431 4.73 9.92 -4.58
N GLY A 432 5.37 9.22 -3.65
CA GLY A 432 6.71 8.64 -3.83
C GLY A 432 7.86 9.65 -3.86
N ARG A 433 7.65 10.92 -3.47
CA ARG A 433 8.67 11.97 -3.57
C ARG A 433 9.91 11.76 -2.68
N ALA A 434 9.75 11.09 -1.54
CA ALA A 434 10.86 10.82 -0.62
C ALA A 434 11.69 9.65 -1.15
N ASN A 435 12.99 9.84 -1.40
CA ASN A 435 13.81 8.83 -2.07
C ASN A 435 14.26 7.69 -1.14
N ASN A 436 14.26 7.90 0.17
CA ASN A 436 14.76 6.98 1.19
C ASN A 436 14.21 7.38 2.59
N LEU A 437 14.64 6.67 3.64
CA LEU A 437 14.36 7.00 5.06
C LEU A 437 15.56 7.66 5.78
N THR A 438 16.66 7.91 5.05
CA THR A 438 17.97 8.34 5.60
C THR A 438 18.60 9.41 4.74
#